data_AF-A0A422QYK0-F1
#
_entry.id   AF-A0A422QYK0-F1
#
_cell.length_a   1.000
_cell.length_b   1.000
_cell.length_c   1.000
_cell.angle_alpha   90.00
_cell.angle_beta   90.00
_cell.angle_gamma   90.00
#
_symmetry.space_group_name_H-M   'P 1'
#
loop_
_entity.id
_entity.type
_entity.pdbx_description
1 polymer ?
#
loop_
_entity_poly.entity_id
_entity_poly.type
_entity_poly.pdbx_seq_one_letter_code
_entity_poly.pdbx_strand_id
1 'polypeptide(L)'
;MSHANAFDGRGRSAASARRAHVHAHHPDRRDFLRRWSLLMIASFRCREACAVHFGVTFQTACNWFDGFNAPYGQHVDYAVETLPRYAEIMRGK
;
A
#
# COMPACT_ATOMS: atom_id res chain seq x y z
N MET A 1 24.42 -24.68 -34.21
CA MET A 1 23.31 -25.12 -33.33
C MET A 1 23.36 -24.26 -32.08
N SER A 2 22.41 -23.34 -31.93
CA SER A 2 22.32 -22.41 -30.78
C SER A 2 21.26 -22.95 -29.83
N HIS A 3 21.63 -23.17 -28.56
CA HIS A 3 20.72 -23.67 -27.53
C HIS A 3 19.69 -22.57 -27.15
N ALA A 4 18.41 -22.88 -27.27
CA ALA A 4 17.33 -22.04 -26.76
C ALA A 4 17.32 -22.08 -25.23
N ASN A 5 17.46 -20.92 -24.58
CA ASN A 5 17.36 -20.78 -23.13
C ASN A 5 15.91 -20.99 -22.68
N ALA A 6 15.67 -22.01 -21.85
CA ALA A 6 14.35 -22.40 -21.34
C ALA A 6 13.69 -21.41 -20.36
N PHE A 7 14.24 -20.22 -20.18
CA PHE A 7 13.79 -19.23 -19.17
C PHE A 7 13.15 -17.97 -19.74
N ASP A 8 12.95 -17.88 -21.07
CA ASP A 8 12.35 -16.72 -21.74
C ASP A 8 10.80 -16.67 -21.65
N GLY A 9 10.23 -17.30 -20.62
CA GLY A 9 8.78 -17.53 -20.48
C GLY A 9 8.16 -16.97 -19.21
N ARG A 10 8.83 -16.08 -18.46
CA ARG A 10 8.32 -15.58 -17.17
C ARG A 10 7.56 -14.25 -17.29
N GLY A 11 6.83 -14.06 -18.38
CA GLY A 11 5.81 -13.02 -18.49
C GLY A 11 4.54 -13.46 -17.77
N ARG A 12 4.06 -12.67 -16.80
CA ARG A 12 2.72 -12.87 -16.20
C ARG A 12 1.71 -12.91 -17.35
N SER A 13 1.08 -14.05 -17.60
CA SER A 13 0.18 -14.20 -18.75
C SER A 13 -0.93 -13.14 -18.69
N ALA A 14 -1.34 -12.62 -19.86
CA ALA A 14 -2.45 -11.68 -19.96
C ALA A 14 -3.75 -12.23 -19.36
N ALA A 15 -3.88 -13.56 -19.21
CA ALA A 15 -4.97 -14.21 -18.51
C ALA A 15 -4.88 -14.06 -16.97
N SER A 16 -3.68 -14.04 -16.40
CA SER A 16 -3.44 -13.78 -14.97
C SER A 16 -3.70 -12.30 -14.63
N ALA A 17 -3.23 -11.38 -15.48
CA ALA A 17 -3.55 -9.95 -15.35
C ALA A 17 -5.07 -9.70 -15.43
N ARG A 18 -5.77 -10.30 -16.40
CA ARG A 18 -7.24 -10.16 -16.54
C ARG A 18 -8.02 -10.71 -15.34
N ARG A 19 -7.61 -11.85 -14.76
CA ARG A 19 -8.25 -12.40 -13.55
C ARG A 19 -8.10 -11.48 -12.34
N ALA A 20 -6.94 -10.83 -12.18
CA ALA A 20 -6.75 -9.84 -11.13
C ALA A 20 -7.65 -8.60 -11.30
N HIS A 21 -7.94 -8.19 -12.54
CA HIS A 21 -8.82 -7.05 -12.82
C HIS A 21 -10.31 -7.34 -12.65
N VAL A 22 -10.78 -8.58 -12.79
CA VAL A 22 -12.20 -8.94 -12.61
C VAL A 22 -12.64 -8.87 -11.13
N HIS A 23 -11.70 -8.95 -10.19
CA HIS A 23 -11.96 -8.73 -8.75
C HIS A 23 -11.82 -7.26 -8.32
N ALA A 24 -11.72 -6.31 -9.26
CA ALA A 24 -11.54 -4.89 -8.96
C ALA A 24 -12.84 -4.18 -8.53
N HIS A 25 -13.57 -4.76 -7.57
CA HIS A 25 -14.34 -3.98 -6.60
C HIS A 25 -13.41 -3.41 -5.51
N HIS A 26 -12.12 -3.22 -5.82
CA HIS A 26 -11.22 -2.53 -4.92
C HIS A 26 -11.66 -1.06 -4.88
N PRO A 27 -11.81 -0.45 -3.69
CA PRO A 27 -11.91 1.01 -3.59
C PRO A 27 -10.77 1.62 -4.41
N ASP A 28 -11.06 2.71 -5.14
CA ASP A 28 -10.09 3.38 -6.02
C ASP A 28 -8.75 3.49 -5.30
N ARG A 29 -7.72 2.81 -5.85
CA ARG A 29 -6.37 2.76 -5.25
C ARG A 29 -5.86 4.17 -4.97
N ARG A 30 -6.22 5.13 -5.82
CA ARG A 30 -5.86 6.54 -5.63
C ARG A 30 -6.51 7.14 -4.39
N ASP A 31 -7.79 6.89 -4.18
CA ASP A 31 -8.52 7.36 -2.99
C ASP A 31 -8.00 6.70 -1.72
N PHE A 32 -7.71 5.40 -1.78
CA PHE A 32 -7.10 4.68 -0.67
C PHE A 32 -5.75 5.31 -0.28
N LEU A 33 -4.86 5.55 -1.25
CA LEU A 33 -3.54 6.15 -1.00
C LEU A 33 -3.65 7.57 -0.45
N ARG A 34 -4.61 8.36 -0.96
CA ARG A 34 -4.89 9.70 -0.45
C ARG A 34 -5.33 9.67 1.01
N ARG A 35 -6.26 8.79 1.37
CA ARG A 35 -6.76 8.66 2.76
C ARG A 35 -5.69 8.09 3.68
N TRP A 36 -4.88 7.16 3.18
CA TRP A 36 -3.75 6.60 3.93
C TRP A 36 -2.71 7.68 4.26
N SER A 37 -2.34 8.50 3.27
CA SER A 37 -1.47 9.67 3.48
C SER A 37 -2.06 10.65 4.50
N LEU A 38 -3.35 10.98 4.38
CA LEU A 38 -4.04 11.84 5.34
C LEU A 38 -4.03 11.25 6.76
N LEU A 39 -4.23 9.94 6.89
CA LEU A 39 -4.17 9.24 8.17
C LEU A 39 -2.78 9.36 8.81
N MET A 40 -1.70 9.20 8.03
CA MET A 40 -0.34 9.37 8.54
C MET A 40 -0.09 10.80 9.02
N ILE A 41 -0.50 11.79 8.23
CA ILE A 41 -0.36 13.22 8.55
C ILE A 41 -1.17 13.57 9.82
N ALA A 42 -2.37 13.01 9.98
CA ALA A 42 -3.22 13.25 11.13
C ALA A 42 -2.75 12.52 12.40
N SER A 43 -2.05 11.39 12.26
CA SER A 43 -1.66 10.53 13.38
C SER A 43 -0.26 10.85 13.93
N PHE A 44 0.63 11.41 13.10
CA PHE A 44 2.03 11.59 13.47
C PHE A 44 2.53 12.99 13.21
N ARG A 45 3.34 13.49 14.16
CA ARG A 45 4.02 14.79 14.03
C ARG A 45 5.04 14.81 12.88
N CYS A 46 5.71 13.70 12.61
CA CYS A 46 6.75 13.59 11.59
C CYS A 46 6.89 12.16 11.05
N ARG A 47 7.67 12.01 9.97
CA ARG A 47 7.89 10.74 9.26
C ARG A 47 8.68 9.74 10.11
N GLU A 48 9.59 10.21 10.96
CA GLU A 48 10.37 9.39 11.89
C GLU A 48 9.48 8.74 12.95
N ALA A 49 8.52 9.49 13.51
CA ALA A 49 7.57 8.95 14.48
C ALA A 49 6.70 7.84 13.87
N CYS A 50 6.26 8.02 12.63
CA CYS A 50 5.54 7.00 11.87
C CYS A 50 6.42 5.75 11.64
N ALA A 51 7.69 5.95 11.22
CA ALA A 51 8.61 4.84 10.99
C ALA A 51 8.84 4.00 12.26
N VAL A 52 9.04 4.67 13.41
CA VAL A 52 9.20 4.01 14.72
C VAL A 52 7.92 3.28 15.11
N HIS A 53 6.75 3.93 15.00
CA HIS A 53 5.46 3.34 15.37
C HIS A 53 5.19 2.04 14.61
N PHE A 54 5.44 2.01 13.31
CA PHE A 54 5.18 0.84 12.46
C PHE A 54 6.36 -0.13 12.33
N GLY A 55 7.52 0.19 12.89
CA GLY A 55 8.75 -0.60 12.71
C GLY A 55 9.20 -0.71 11.26
N VAL A 56 9.00 0.34 10.46
CA VAL A 56 9.35 0.39 9.03
C VAL A 56 10.53 1.33 8.77
N THR A 57 11.09 1.28 7.56
CA THR A 57 12.15 2.21 7.18
C THR A 57 11.63 3.65 7.07
N PHE A 58 12.51 4.63 7.26
CA PHE A 58 12.17 6.05 7.05
C PHE A 58 11.60 6.31 5.65
N GLN A 59 12.18 5.70 4.60
CA GLN A 59 11.69 5.86 3.24
C GLN A 59 10.27 5.32 3.06
N THR A 60 9.92 4.22 3.73
CA THR A 60 8.54 3.69 3.74
C THR A 60 7.58 4.70 4.35
N ALA A 61 7.96 5.32 5.48
CA ALA A 61 7.15 6.35 6.10
C ALA A 61 7.01 7.60 5.20
N CYS A 62 8.07 8.03 4.51
CA CYS A 62 7.98 9.09 3.50
C CYS A 62 6.95 8.75 2.42
N ASN A 63 7.06 7.55 1.85
CA ASN A 63 6.16 7.10 0.79
C ASN A 63 4.70 7.03 1.27
N TRP A 64 4.44 6.69 2.54
CA TRP A 64 3.10 6.71 3.10
C TRP A 64 2.58 8.13 3.31
N PHE A 65 3.39 9.04 3.84
CA PHE A 65 3.04 10.46 3.97
C PHE A 65 2.70 11.08 2.62
N ASP A 66 3.44 10.71 1.57
CA ASP A 66 3.28 11.30 0.24
C ASP A 66 2.29 10.51 -0.64
N GLY A 67 1.77 9.38 -0.16
CA GLY A 67 0.79 8.55 -0.87
C GLY A 67 1.34 7.76 -2.06
N PHE A 68 2.64 7.48 -2.10
CA PHE A 68 3.29 6.80 -3.23
C PHE A 68 3.14 5.28 -3.23
N ASN A 69 3.06 4.65 -2.07
CA ASN A 69 2.86 3.19 -1.96
C ASN A 69 1.80 2.83 -0.91
N ALA A 70 1.19 1.67 -1.12
CA ALA A 70 0.23 1.12 -0.16
C ALA A 70 0.97 0.35 0.94
N PRO A 71 0.50 0.40 2.18
CA PRO A 71 0.92 -0.53 3.22
C PRO A 71 0.54 -1.97 2.87
N TYR A 72 1.28 -2.93 3.41
CA TYR A 72 0.86 -4.34 3.44
C TYR A 72 -0.25 -4.54 4.49
N GLY A 73 -1.03 -5.62 4.33
CA GLY A 73 -2.17 -5.95 5.20
C GLY A 73 -1.86 -5.86 6.69
N GLN A 74 -0.75 -6.43 7.14
CA GLN A 74 -0.34 -6.38 8.54
C GLN A 74 -0.19 -4.95 9.12
N HIS A 75 0.24 -3.99 8.30
CA HIS A 75 0.36 -2.60 8.73
C HIS A 75 -1.00 -1.90 8.72
N VAL A 76 -1.91 -2.33 7.84
CA VAL A 76 -3.31 -1.88 7.85
C VAL A 76 -3.98 -2.37 9.13
N ASP A 77 -3.84 -3.65 9.47
CA ASP A 77 -4.40 -4.24 10.69
C ASP A 77 -3.86 -3.53 11.94
N TYR A 78 -2.54 -3.33 12.01
CA TYR A 78 -1.94 -2.57 13.12
C TYR A 78 -2.44 -1.12 13.20
N ALA A 79 -2.66 -0.47 12.06
CA ALA A 79 -3.22 0.88 12.02
C ALA A 79 -4.68 0.95 12.48
N VAL A 80 -5.49 -0.08 12.20
CA VAL A 80 -6.88 -0.20 12.68
C VAL A 80 -6.90 -0.24 14.21
N GLU A 81 -5.96 -0.95 14.82
CA GLU A 81 -5.88 -1.15 16.26
C GLU A 81 -5.29 0.06 17.00
N THR A 82 -4.31 0.75 16.40
CA THR A 82 -3.48 1.73 17.12
C THR A 82 -3.70 3.18 16.74
N LEU A 83 -4.23 3.48 15.54
CA LEU A 83 -4.35 4.86 15.09
C LEU A 83 -5.72 5.45 15.43
N PRO A 84 -5.76 6.60 16.11
CA PRO A 84 -7.01 7.31 16.34
C PRO A 84 -7.59 7.73 14.99
N ARG A 85 -8.92 7.74 14.87
CA ARG A 85 -9.65 8.21 13.68
C ARG A 85 -9.40 7.40 12.40
N TYR A 86 -8.79 6.22 12.49
CA TYR A 86 -8.62 5.32 11.33
C TYR A 86 -9.94 5.15 10.56
N ALA A 87 -11.01 4.77 11.25
CA ALA A 87 -12.30 4.48 10.62
C ALA A 87 -12.95 5.72 10.01
N GLU A 88 -12.77 6.90 10.60
CA GLU A 88 -13.27 8.18 10.09
C GLU A 88 -12.57 8.53 8.78
N ILE A 89 -11.25 8.63 8.81
CA ILE A 89 -10.43 9.07 7.69
C ILE A 89 -10.50 8.06 6.52
N MET A 90 -10.39 6.76 6.81
CA MET A 90 -10.39 5.74 5.75
C MET A 90 -11.76 5.55 5.10
N ARG A 91 -12.86 5.88 5.80
CA ARG A 91 -14.22 5.91 5.22
C ARG A 91 -14.53 7.23 4.49
N GLY A 92 -13.67 8.24 4.59
CA GLY A 92 -13.87 9.55 3.96
C GLY A 92 -14.99 10.36 4.61
N LYS A 93 -15.15 10.24 5.92
CA LYS A 93 -16.15 10.99 6.71
C LYS A 93 -15.53 12.17 7.43
#